data_AF-A0A2T7U5L2-F1
#
_entry.id   AF-A0A2T7U5L2-F1
#
_cell.length_a   1.000
_cell.length_b   1.000
_cell.length_c   1.000
_cell.angle_alpha   90.00
_cell.angle_beta   90.00
_cell.angle_gamma   90.00
#
_symmetry.space_group_name_H-M   'P 1'
#
loop_
_entity.id
_entity.type
_entity.pdbx_description
1 polymer ?
#
loop_
_entity_poly.entity_id
_entity_poly.type
_entity_poly.pdbx_seq_one_letter_code
_entity_poly.pdbx_strand_id
1 'polypeptide(L)'
;MRTLTLASFLLITLYGLVFPHTAIGAGGRLRADGPELVLSLDDGRVLRGDDLIGVRLVLAGPHGKTQVQIVGFAEDTTATGGPIPLYSLSVSASDGPSDNFCRPDSRGRHAGFPLPDGSGGFNFTCTSGAEGKCVLMGYRPWEIRDGVPMRDLHRACVHMLRADYGGDDRPTTRDGTSVDVFDRFGIQKSEKLDGMQFEAAWGPDGAVCVAHPRIAQNVTLERLAERHPRLADRLGPKSCSLEMMQPEPRALLFNHSFP
;
A
#
# COMPACT_ATOMS: atom_id res chain seq x y z
N MET A 1 -56.86 44.48 61.11
CA MET A 1 -56.05 43.42 61.74
C MET A 1 -56.03 42.22 60.80
N ARG A 2 -54.83 41.88 60.31
CA ARG A 2 -54.37 40.64 59.64
C ARG A 2 -55.09 40.17 58.35
N THR A 3 -54.52 40.58 57.22
CA THR A 3 -54.57 39.88 55.93
C THR A 3 -53.34 38.99 55.77
N LEU A 4 -53.57 37.74 55.34
CA LEU A 4 -52.55 36.78 54.88
C LEU A 4 -52.01 37.20 53.50
N THR A 5 -50.78 36.80 53.17
CA THR A 5 -50.42 36.51 51.77
C THR A 5 -49.28 35.49 51.70
N LEU A 6 -49.54 34.43 50.94
CA LEU A 6 -48.69 33.28 50.67
C LEU A 6 -47.48 33.66 49.81
N ALA A 7 -46.32 33.07 50.11
CA ALA A 7 -45.14 33.13 49.27
C ALA A 7 -45.23 32.11 48.12
N SER A 8 -45.19 32.59 46.88
CA SER A 8 -45.11 31.77 45.67
C SER A 8 -43.70 31.19 45.48
N PHE A 9 -43.62 29.86 45.42
CA PHE A 9 -42.46 29.13 44.93
C PHE A 9 -42.32 29.32 43.41
N LEU A 10 -41.16 29.83 42.97
CA LEU A 10 -40.80 29.93 41.56
C LEU A 10 -40.14 28.60 41.12
N LEU A 11 -40.89 27.77 40.38
CA LEU A 11 -40.36 26.57 39.73
C LEU A 11 -39.59 26.99 38.46
N ILE A 12 -38.27 26.90 38.46
CA ILE A 12 -37.45 27.06 37.26
C ILE A 12 -37.50 25.73 36.49
N THR A 13 -38.24 25.71 35.39
CA THR A 13 -38.30 24.59 34.45
C THR A 13 -37.02 24.58 33.61
N LEU A 14 -36.16 23.59 33.87
CA LEU A 14 -34.97 23.32 33.07
C LEU A 14 -35.43 22.78 31.70
N TYR A 15 -35.51 23.65 30.69
CA TYR A 15 -35.69 23.24 29.30
C TYR A 15 -34.42 22.52 28.85
N GLY A 16 -34.43 21.18 28.94
CA GLY A 16 -33.43 20.36 28.28
C GLY A 16 -33.55 20.56 26.77
N LEU A 17 -32.54 21.19 26.16
CA LEU A 17 -32.35 21.16 24.71
C LEU A 17 -32.02 19.71 24.33
N VAL A 18 -33.07 18.93 24.04
CA VAL A 18 -32.92 17.65 23.36
C VAL A 18 -32.56 17.99 21.92
N PHE A 19 -31.27 17.89 21.58
CA PHE A 19 -30.87 17.85 20.18
C PHE A 19 -31.26 16.46 19.65
N PRO A 20 -32.23 16.33 18.73
CA PRO A 20 -32.34 15.10 17.97
C PRO A 20 -31.11 15.08 17.06
N HIS A 21 -30.02 14.44 17.51
CA HIS A 21 -28.98 14.02 16.59
C HIS A 21 -29.61 12.93 15.71
N THR A 22 -30.36 13.37 14.70
CA THR A 22 -30.61 12.54 13.53
C THR A 22 -29.25 12.30 12.92
N ALA A 23 -28.69 11.13 13.21
CA ALA A 23 -27.53 10.63 12.50
C ALA A 23 -27.98 10.35 11.06
N ILE A 24 -27.94 11.40 10.23
CA ILE A 24 -28.17 11.27 8.80
C ILE A 24 -26.92 10.61 8.24
N GLY A 25 -27.04 9.32 7.90
CA GLY A 25 -26.04 8.66 7.07
C GLY A 25 -26.06 9.31 5.71
N ALA A 26 -25.09 10.18 5.42
CA ALA A 26 -24.91 10.68 4.07
C ALA A 26 -24.41 9.50 3.23
N GLY A 27 -25.25 9.03 2.31
CA GLY A 27 -24.80 8.15 1.24
C GLY A 27 -23.75 8.88 0.40
N GLY A 28 -22.84 8.11 -0.17
CA GLY A 28 -21.79 8.65 -1.01
C GLY A 28 -21.01 7.56 -1.72
N ARG A 29 -20.25 7.97 -2.73
CA ARG A 29 -19.38 7.12 -3.51
C ARG A 29 -17.92 7.46 -3.22
N LEU A 30 -17.22 6.55 -2.57
CA LEU A 30 -15.78 6.61 -2.40
C LEU A 30 -15.10 6.02 -3.65
N ARG A 31 -14.11 6.72 -4.19
CA ARG A 31 -13.32 6.28 -5.34
C ARG A 31 -11.85 6.64 -5.16
N ALA A 32 -11.00 6.01 -5.95
CA ALA A 32 -9.60 6.41 -6.13
C ALA A 32 -9.45 7.35 -7.33
N ASP A 33 -8.63 8.37 -7.18
CA ASP A 33 -8.17 9.29 -8.22
C ASP A 33 -6.64 9.26 -8.22
N GLY A 34 -6.05 8.32 -8.97
CA GLY A 34 -4.65 7.94 -8.76
C GLY A 34 -4.44 7.44 -7.32
N PRO A 35 -3.50 8.01 -6.54
CA PRO A 35 -3.28 7.65 -5.14
C PRO A 35 -4.22 8.36 -4.15
N GLU A 36 -5.12 9.24 -4.60
CA GLU A 36 -5.99 10.01 -3.71
C GLU A 36 -7.36 9.33 -3.50
N LEU A 37 -7.87 9.35 -2.27
CA LEU A 37 -9.27 9.01 -2.00
C LEU A 37 -10.16 10.22 -2.25
N VAL A 38 -11.28 10.00 -2.93
CA VAL A 38 -12.28 11.03 -3.21
C VAL A 38 -13.66 10.50 -2.82
N LEU A 39 -14.33 11.18 -1.90
CA LEU A 39 -15.70 10.86 -1.49
C LEU A 39 -16.67 11.89 -2.07
N SER A 40 -17.51 11.46 -2.99
CA SER A 40 -18.64 12.25 -3.48
C SER A 40 -19.89 11.92 -2.66
N LEU A 41 -20.45 12.90 -1.96
CA LEU A 41 -21.66 12.76 -1.14
C LEU A 41 -22.92 13.05 -1.98
N ASP A 42 -24.06 12.47 -1.58
CA ASP A 42 -25.34 12.65 -2.28
C ASP A 42 -25.85 14.09 -2.25
N ASP A 43 -25.36 14.91 -1.31
CA ASP A 43 -25.66 16.35 -1.20
C ASP A 43 -24.81 17.23 -2.14
N GLY A 44 -23.97 16.62 -2.98
CA GLY A 44 -23.11 17.28 -3.95
C GLY A 44 -21.75 17.72 -3.41
N ARG A 45 -21.47 17.58 -2.11
CA ARG A 45 -20.13 17.83 -1.55
C ARG A 45 -19.14 16.77 -2.01
N VAL A 46 -17.88 17.18 -2.16
CA VAL A 46 -16.76 16.29 -2.48
C VAL A 46 -15.68 16.48 -1.43
N LEU A 47 -15.33 15.39 -0.72
CA LEU A 47 -14.27 15.39 0.29
C LEU A 47 -13.01 14.73 -0.28
N ARG A 48 -11.86 15.31 0.06
CA ARG A 48 -10.51 14.92 -0.36
C ARG A 48 -9.52 15.15 0.78
N GLY A 49 -8.30 14.63 0.67
CA GLY A 49 -7.25 14.91 1.65
C GLY A 49 -7.65 14.72 3.12
N ASP A 50 -7.43 15.76 3.92
CA ASP A 50 -7.77 15.84 5.34
C ASP A 50 -9.28 16.01 5.63
N ASP A 51 -10.08 16.49 4.67
CA ASP A 51 -11.54 16.54 4.80
C ASP A 51 -12.18 15.14 4.96
N LEU A 52 -11.43 14.08 4.64
CA LEU A 52 -11.85 12.70 4.84
C LEU A 52 -11.69 12.19 6.28
N ILE A 53 -10.98 12.92 7.15
CA ILE A 53 -10.79 12.51 8.55
C ILE A 53 -12.14 12.45 9.25
N GLY A 54 -12.42 11.32 9.89
CA GLY A 54 -13.70 11.03 10.56
C GLY A 54 -14.69 10.25 9.72
N VAL A 55 -14.48 10.12 8.41
CA VAL A 55 -15.31 9.27 7.54
C VAL A 55 -15.24 7.82 8.03
N ARG A 56 -16.43 7.21 8.18
CA ARG A 56 -16.60 5.80 8.57
C ARG A 56 -17.22 5.01 7.43
N LEU A 57 -16.53 3.95 7.03
CA LEU A 57 -16.96 2.99 6.03
C LEU A 57 -17.39 1.72 6.76
N VAL A 58 -18.56 1.19 6.42
CA VAL A 58 -19.03 -0.09 6.95
C VAL A 58 -18.94 -1.11 5.83
N LEU A 59 -17.95 -1.99 5.93
CA LEU A 59 -17.72 -3.06 4.97
C LEU A 59 -18.53 -4.28 5.41
N ALA A 60 -19.51 -4.67 4.59
CA ALA A 60 -20.24 -5.92 4.78
C ALA A 60 -19.46 -7.06 4.13
N GLY A 61 -19.06 -8.05 4.92
CA GLY A 61 -18.39 -9.26 4.44
C GLY A 61 -19.13 -10.53 4.88
N PRO A 62 -18.67 -11.71 4.43
CA PRO A 62 -19.26 -13.01 4.80
C PRO A 62 -19.26 -13.27 6.31
N HIS A 63 -18.33 -12.63 7.04
CA HIS A 63 -18.12 -12.80 8.48
C HIS A 63 -18.73 -11.67 9.32
N GLY A 64 -19.58 -10.82 8.73
CA GLY A 64 -20.23 -9.70 9.41
C GLY A 64 -19.79 -8.33 8.92
N LYS A 65 -20.03 -7.30 9.73
CA LYS A 65 -19.72 -5.90 9.40
C LYS A 65 -18.42 -5.47 10.06
N THR A 66 -17.50 -4.97 9.25
CA THR A 66 -16.26 -4.34 9.70
C THR A 66 -16.39 -2.83 9.51
N GLN A 67 -16.08 -2.07 10.56
CA GLN A 67 -16.02 -0.62 10.46
C GLN A 67 -14.57 -0.19 10.20
N VAL A 68 -14.38 0.66 9.20
CA VAL A 68 -13.11 1.30 8.87
C VAL A 68 -13.30 2.80 9.01
N GLN A 69 -12.44 3.47 9.76
CA GLN A 69 -12.47 4.92 9.91
C GLN A 69 -11.18 5.53 9.40
N ILE A 70 -11.28 6.62 8.65
CA ILE A 70 -10.14 7.44 8.30
C ILE A 70 -9.83 8.33 9.51
N VAL A 71 -8.68 8.11 10.15
CA VAL A 71 -8.30 8.78 11.40
C VAL A 71 -7.16 9.78 11.22
N GLY A 72 -6.52 9.80 10.06
CA GLY A 72 -5.47 10.76 9.76
C GLY A 72 -5.17 10.85 8.27
N PHE A 73 -4.55 11.97 7.90
CA PHE A 73 -4.08 12.28 6.57
C PHE A 73 -2.69 12.91 6.67
N ALA A 74 -1.79 12.56 5.74
CA ALA A 74 -0.48 13.17 5.58
C ALA A 74 -0.05 13.06 4.11
N GLU A 75 1.04 13.71 3.75
CA GLU A 75 1.68 13.52 2.44
C GLU A 75 3.12 13.02 2.62
N ASP A 76 3.52 12.03 1.82
CA ASP A 76 4.92 11.65 1.69
C ASP A 76 5.59 12.46 0.59
N THR A 77 6.22 13.57 0.99
CA THR A 77 6.99 14.43 0.06
C THR A 77 8.34 13.86 -0.33
N THR A 78 8.76 12.75 0.28
CA THR A 78 10.02 12.06 -0.03
C THR A 78 9.87 10.96 -1.06
N ALA A 79 8.63 10.65 -1.47
CA ALA A 79 8.35 9.64 -2.48
C ALA A 79 8.96 10.04 -3.83
N THR A 80 9.57 9.07 -4.51
CA THR A 80 10.15 9.29 -5.84
C THR A 80 9.01 9.54 -6.83
N GLY A 81 9.16 10.55 -7.69
CA GLY A 81 8.13 10.97 -8.66
C GLY A 81 7.09 11.97 -8.12
N GLY A 82 7.26 12.49 -6.90
CA GLY A 82 6.40 13.56 -6.32
C GLY A 82 5.67 13.13 -5.04
N PRO A 83 4.89 14.02 -4.41
CA PRO A 83 4.15 13.68 -3.20
C PRO A 83 3.15 12.53 -3.38
N ILE A 84 2.94 11.73 -2.34
CA ILE A 84 1.88 10.71 -2.28
C ILE A 84 0.99 10.99 -1.05
N PRO A 85 -0.33 11.16 -1.20
CA PRO A 85 -1.25 11.25 -0.08
C PRO A 85 -1.27 9.93 0.70
N LEU A 86 -1.27 10.02 2.02
CA LEU A 86 -1.25 8.90 2.95
C LEU A 86 -2.42 9.01 3.93
N TYR A 87 -3.19 7.93 4.06
CA TYR A 87 -4.32 7.83 4.97
C TYR A 87 -3.99 6.86 6.10
N SER A 88 -4.21 7.29 7.34
CA SER A 88 -4.21 6.43 8.52
C SER A 88 -5.63 5.91 8.73
N LEU A 89 -5.80 4.60 8.78
CA LEU A 89 -7.10 3.95 8.97
C LEU A 89 -7.13 3.18 10.28
N SER A 90 -8.23 3.29 11.02
CA SER A 90 -8.55 2.36 12.12
C SER A 90 -9.62 1.37 11.67
N VAL A 91 -9.55 0.16 12.20
CA VAL A 91 -10.48 -0.93 11.91
C VAL A 91 -11.03 -1.53 13.19
N SER A 92 -12.33 -1.80 13.23
CA SER A 92 -12.98 -2.49 14.34
C SER A 92 -14.08 -3.44 13.85
N ALA A 93 -14.31 -4.52 14.61
CA ALA A 93 -15.61 -5.19 14.56
C ALA A 93 -16.67 -4.22 15.09
N SER A 94 -17.93 -4.36 14.67
CA SER A 94 -19.00 -3.34 14.81
C SER A 94 -19.08 -2.61 16.17
N ASP A 95 -18.68 -3.23 17.29
CA ASP A 95 -18.57 -2.61 18.62
C ASP A 95 -17.29 -3.05 19.40
N GLY A 96 -16.27 -3.56 18.70
CA GLY A 96 -15.03 -4.05 19.28
C GLY A 96 -13.94 -2.98 19.41
N PRO A 97 -12.83 -3.27 20.11
CA PRO A 97 -11.67 -2.39 20.14
C PRO A 97 -11.16 -2.09 18.72
N SER A 98 -10.76 -0.84 18.50
CA SER A 98 -10.17 -0.40 17.24
C SER A 98 -8.67 -0.68 17.21
N ASP A 99 -8.17 -1.13 16.08
CA ASP A 99 -6.74 -1.27 15.81
C ASP A 99 -6.36 -0.52 14.51
N ASN A 100 -5.06 -0.28 14.29
CA ASN A 100 -4.57 0.27 13.04
C ASN A 100 -4.76 -0.75 11.91
N PHE A 101 -5.31 -0.29 10.78
CA PHE A 101 -5.47 -1.14 9.60
C PHE A 101 -4.10 -1.56 9.03
N CYS A 102 -3.15 -0.63 8.98
CA CYS A 102 -1.80 -0.88 8.48
C CYS A 102 -0.84 -1.22 9.62
N ARG A 103 0.03 -2.20 9.37
CA ARG A 103 1.26 -2.40 10.15
C ARG A 103 2.22 -1.22 9.90
N PRO A 104 3.09 -0.87 10.89
CA PRO A 104 4.01 0.23 10.73
C PRO A 104 5.02 -0.06 9.60
N ASP A 105 5.34 0.95 8.80
CA ASP A 105 6.47 0.89 7.87
C ASP A 105 7.82 1.11 8.57
N SER A 106 8.93 1.14 7.83
CA SER A 106 10.27 1.34 8.37
C SER A 106 10.47 2.71 9.03
N ARG A 107 9.56 3.67 8.82
CA ARG A 107 9.54 4.98 9.48
C ARG A 107 8.50 5.04 10.62
N GLY A 108 7.89 3.91 10.97
CA GLY A 108 6.88 3.82 12.02
C GLY A 108 5.48 4.30 11.62
N ARG A 109 5.23 4.56 10.32
CA ARG A 109 3.92 5.06 9.86
C ARG A 109 2.93 3.92 9.68
N HIS A 110 1.73 4.09 10.23
CA HIS A 110 0.59 3.18 10.04
C HIS A 110 -0.35 3.72 8.96
N ALA A 111 0.17 3.89 7.74
CA ALA A 111 -0.57 4.56 6.67
C ALA A 111 -0.55 3.77 5.36
N GLY A 112 -1.45 4.14 4.47
CA GLY A 112 -1.57 3.58 3.13
C GLY A 112 -2.29 4.52 2.17
N PHE A 113 -2.53 4.06 0.97
CA PHE A 113 -3.23 4.82 -0.07
C PHE A 113 -3.98 3.87 -1.01
N PRO A 114 -5.01 4.35 -1.72
CA PRO A 114 -5.68 3.56 -2.74
C PRO A 114 -4.75 3.28 -3.93
N LEU A 115 -4.82 2.06 -4.42
CA LEU A 115 -4.22 1.59 -5.66
C LEU A 115 -5.34 1.23 -6.64
N PRO A 116 -5.57 2.04 -7.70
CA PRO A 116 -6.64 1.77 -8.65
C PRO A 116 -6.51 0.39 -9.31
N ASP A 117 -7.62 -0.34 -9.45
CA ASP A 117 -7.63 -1.69 -10.04
C ASP A 117 -7.89 -1.70 -11.57
N GLY A 118 -8.15 -0.52 -12.16
CA GLY A 118 -8.46 -0.37 -13.59
C GLY A 118 -9.90 -0.68 -13.99
N SER A 119 -10.75 -1.14 -13.06
CA SER A 119 -12.18 -1.43 -13.25
C SER A 119 -13.11 -0.41 -12.58
N GLY A 120 -12.54 0.68 -12.07
CA GLY A 120 -13.25 1.73 -11.33
C GLY A 120 -13.29 1.50 -9.82
N GLY A 121 -12.68 0.41 -9.34
CA GLY A 121 -12.41 0.15 -7.94
C GLY A 121 -10.94 0.43 -7.58
N PHE A 122 -10.58 0.05 -6.35
CA PHE A 122 -9.21 0.15 -5.85
C PHE A 122 -8.98 -0.85 -4.72
N ASN A 123 -7.71 -1.22 -4.54
CA ASN A 123 -7.23 -1.88 -3.34
C ASN A 123 -6.59 -0.84 -2.42
N PHE A 124 -6.80 -0.92 -1.12
CA PHE A 124 -6.05 -0.08 -0.19
C PHE A 124 -4.74 -0.76 0.18
N THR A 125 -3.60 -0.14 -0.13
CA THR A 125 -2.27 -0.72 0.11
C THR A 125 -1.52 0.06 1.18
N CYS A 126 -0.86 -0.66 2.09
CA CYS A 126 -0.10 -0.06 3.20
C CYS A 126 1.34 0.26 2.78
N THR A 127 1.92 1.33 3.32
CA THR A 127 3.33 1.71 3.06
C THR A 127 4.33 0.66 3.56
N SER A 128 3.92 -0.23 4.46
CA SER A 128 4.71 -1.38 4.93
C SER A 128 4.76 -2.55 3.94
N GLY A 129 3.78 -2.65 3.02
CA GLY A 129 3.67 -3.72 2.03
C GLY A 129 4.54 -3.49 0.78
N ALA A 130 4.76 -4.55 -0.01
CA ALA A 130 5.57 -4.49 -1.22
C ALA A 130 5.00 -3.53 -2.28
N GLU A 131 3.69 -3.58 -2.54
CA GLU A 131 3.01 -2.69 -3.48
C GLU A 131 3.19 -1.21 -3.11
N GLY A 132 2.96 -0.89 -1.82
CA GLY A 132 3.13 0.46 -1.29
C GLY A 132 4.58 0.94 -1.41
N LYS A 133 5.54 0.12 -1.00
CA LYS A 133 6.98 0.42 -1.16
C LYS A 133 7.36 0.67 -2.62
N CYS A 134 6.86 -0.13 -3.57
CA CYS A 134 7.16 0.06 -4.98
C CYS A 134 6.65 1.39 -5.54
N VAL A 135 5.44 1.80 -5.15
CA VAL A 135 4.90 3.12 -5.51
C VAL A 135 5.74 4.25 -4.90
N LEU A 136 6.12 4.15 -3.63
CA LEU A 136 6.96 5.15 -2.95
C LEU A 136 8.37 5.25 -3.57
N MET A 137 8.90 4.15 -4.11
CA MET A 137 10.13 4.13 -4.93
C MET A 137 9.92 4.67 -6.36
N GLY A 138 8.72 5.15 -6.69
CA GLY A 138 8.44 5.81 -7.97
C GLY A 138 7.94 4.90 -9.07
N TYR A 139 7.72 3.62 -8.80
CA TYR A 139 7.10 2.68 -9.74
C TYR A 139 5.57 2.80 -9.68
N ARG A 140 5.04 3.92 -10.18
CA ARG A 140 3.63 4.29 -10.05
C ARG A 140 2.79 3.68 -11.19
N PRO A 141 1.93 2.69 -10.93
CA PRO A 141 1.32 1.89 -12.01
C PRO A 141 0.29 2.65 -12.87
N TRP A 142 -0.16 3.83 -12.42
CA TRP A 142 -1.04 4.72 -13.17
C TRP A 142 -0.31 5.69 -14.12
N GLU A 143 1.03 5.70 -14.10
CA GLU A 143 1.83 6.59 -14.96
C GLU A 143 2.27 5.92 -16.25
N ILE A 144 2.57 6.77 -17.24
CA ILE A 144 3.34 6.42 -18.44
C ILE A 144 4.57 7.31 -18.43
N ARG A 145 5.77 6.72 -18.53
CA ARG A 145 7.03 7.47 -18.60
C ARG A 145 7.77 7.10 -19.88
N ASP A 146 8.10 8.10 -20.70
CA ASP A 146 8.78 7.91 -21.99
C ASP A 146 8.13 6.84 -22.88
N GLY A 147 6.80 6.77 -22.88
CA GLY A 147 6.03 5.80 -23.64
C GLY A 147 5.94 4.39 -23.02
N VAL A 148 6.54 4.17 -21.86
CA VAL A 148 6.51 2.90 -21.12
C VAL A 148 5.41 2.93 -20.06
N PRO A 149 4.39 2.04 -20.14
CA PRO A 149 3.43 1.86 -19.07
C PRO A 149 4.11 1.36 -17.79
N MET A 150 4.02 2.14 -16.71
CA MET A 150 4.76 1.87 -15.48
C MET A 150 4.22 0.69 -14.66
N ARG A 151 3.05 0.16 -15.03
CA ARG A 151 2.43 -1.00 -14.38
C ARG A 151 3.33 -2.23 -14.39
N ASP A 152 4.04 -2.47 -15.48
CA ASP A 152 4.90 -3.67 -15.59
C ASP A 152 6.16 -3.53 -14.72
N LEU A 153 6.64 -2.29 -14.54
CA LEU A 153 7.75 -1.99 -13.63
C LEU A 153 7.32 -2.11 -12.16
N HIS A 154 6.11 -1.64 -11.82
CA HIS A 154 5.52 -1.83 -10.49
C HIS A 154 5.39 -3.32 -10.17
N ARG A 155 4.88 -4.13 -11.11
CA ARG A 155 4.75 -5.58 -10.93
C ARG A 155 6.12 -6.26 -10.76
N ALA A 156 7.11 -5.90 -11.59
CA ALA A 156 8.48 -6.40 -11.44
C ALA A 156 9.07 -6.06 -10.07
N CYS A 157 8.87 -4.83 -9.59
CA CYS A 157 9.28 -4.41 -8.24
C CYS A 157 8.58 -5.24 -7.15
N VAL A 158 7.26 -5.49 -7.28
CA VAL A 158 6.51 -6.28 -6.29
C VAL A 158 7.07 -7.70 -6.19
N HIS A 159 7.31 -8.37 -7.32
CA HIS A 159 7.95 -9.69 -7.33
C HIS A 159 9.35 -9.65 -6.72
N MET A 160 10.16 -8.63 -7.06
CA MET A 160 11.50 -8.45 -6.53
C MET A 160 11.51 -8.27 -5.01
N LEU A 161 10.70 -7.36 -4.46
CA LEU A 161 10.66 -7.14 -3.00
C LEU A 161 10.24 -8.40 -2.25
N ARG A 162 9.32 -9.17 -2.85
CA ARG A 162 8.80 -10.44 -2.34
C ARG A 162 9.75 -11.63 -2.54
N ALA A 163 10.81 -11.47 -3.33
CA ALA A 163 11.63 -12.57 -3.85
C ALA A 163 10.74 -13.69 -4.46
N ASP A 164 9.70 -13.29 -5.20
CA ASP A 164 8.80 -14.18 -5.93
C ASP A 164 9.40 -14.45 -7.32
N TYR A 165 10.50 -15.21 -7.34
CA TYR A 165 11.26 -15.48 -8.57
C TYR A 165 10.40 -16.12 -9.66
N GLY A 166 9.42 -16.94 -9.27
CA GLY A 166 8.49 -17.61 -10.17
C GLY A 166 7.44 -16.70 -10.79
N GLY A 167 7.11 -15.58 -10.13
CA GLY A 167 5.95 -14.77 -10.47
C GLY A 167 4.63 -15.48 -10.18
N ASP A 168 4.62 -16.42 -9.22
CA ASP A 168 3.48 -17.29 -8.92
C ASP A 168 2.90 -17.07 -7.51
N ASP A 169 3.17 -15.89 -6.97
CA ASP A 169 2.72 -15.41 -5.67
C ASP A 169 3.17 -16.29 -4.50
N ARG A 170 4.32 -16.96 -4.63
CA ARG A 170 4.97 -17.70 -3.53
C ARG A 170 6.28 -17.02 -3.13
N PRO A 171 6.20 -15.95 -2.32
CA PRO A 171 7.36 -15.17 -1.92
C PRO A 171 8.36 -16.01 -1.12
N THR A 172 9.65 -15.72 -1.29
CA THR A 172 10.74 -16.36 -0.53
C THR A 172 11.54 -15.37 0.30
N THR A 173 11.06 -14.13 0.43
CA THR A 173 11.65 -13.09 1.27
C THR A 173 11.19 -13.18 2.74
N ARG A 174 11.82 -12.40 3.63
CA ARG A 174 11.37 -12.15 5.01
C ARG A 174 11.40 -10.66 5.31
N ASP A 175 10.50 -10.18 6.17
CA ASP A 175 10.52 -8.80 6.65
C ASP A 175 11.88 -8.48 7.28
N GLY A 176 12.43 -7.29 6.98
CA GLY A 176 13.75 -6.85 7.42
C GLY A 176 14.91 -7.26 6.49
N THR A 177 14.67 -8.04 5.43
CA THR A 177 15.72 -8.39 4.47
C THR A 177 16.13 -7.17 3.64
N SER A 178 17.41 -6.79 3.72
CA SER A 178 17.95 -5.66 2.95
C SER A 178 18.23 -6.04 1.50
N VAL A 179 17.88 -5.15 0.58
CA VAL A 179 18.15 -5.26 -0.86
C VAL A 179 18.53 -3.90 -1.40
N ASP A 180 19.40 -3.89 -2.41
CA ASP A 180 19.65 -2.70 -3.23
C ASP A 180 18.87 -2.84 -4.54
N VAL A 181 18.11 -1.81 -4.91
CA VAL A 181 17.11 -1.84 -5.99
C VAL A 181 17.48 -0.80 -7.02
N PHE A 182 17.47 -1.18 -8.29
CA PHE A 182 17.75 -0.26 -9.39
C PHE A 182 17.10 -0.74 -10.67
N ASP A 183 16.91 0.17 -11.62
CA ASP A 183 16.18 -0.12 -12.85
C ASP A 183 16.85 0.49 -14.07
N ARG A 184 16.45 0.02 -15.25
CA ARG A 184 17.04 0.48 -16.51
C ARG A 184 16.59 1.88 -16.95
N PHE A 185 15.56 2.43 -16.33
CA PHE A 185 14.98 3.74 -16.63
C PHE A 185 15.55 4.85 -15.72
N GLY A 186 16.40 4.48 -14.76
CA GLY A 186 17.08 5.42 -13.87
C GLY A 186 16.18 6.04 -12.80
N ILE A 187 15.06 5.38 -12.45
CA ILE A 187 14.16 5.85 -11.37
C ILE A 187 14.82 5.60 -10.01
N GLN A 188 15.33 4.39 -9.83
CA GLN A 188 16.20 3.98 -8.74
C GLN A 188 17.60 3.68 -9.30
N LYS A 189 18.62 4.12 -8.59
CA LYS A 189 20.03 3.88 -8.91
C LYS A 189 20.62 2.98 -7.84
N SER A 190 21.54 2.10 -8.23
CA SER A 190 22.17 1.18 -7.30
C SER A 190 22.98 1.97 -6.26
N GLU A 191 22.68 1.71 -5.00
CA GLU A 191 23.42 2.16 -3.81
C GLU A 191 23.93 0.94 -3.04
N LYS A 192 24.40 -0.05 -3.80
CA LYS A 192 24.82 -1.37 -3.29
C LYS A 192 25.80 -1.26 -2.12
N LEU A 193 25.44 -1.91 -1.01
CA LEU A 193 26.32 -2.04 0.16
C LEU A 193 27.44 -3.05 -0.07
N ASP A 194 28.55 -2.88 0.65
CA ASP A 194 29.65 -3.85 0.65
C ASP A 194 29.16 -5.25 1.07
N GLY A 195 29.57 -6.26 0.31
CA GLY A 195 29.15 -7.66 0.51
C GLY A 195 27.88 -8.06 -0.23
N MET A 196 27.08 -7.12 -0.75
CA MET A 196 25.97 -7.47 -1.64
C MET A 196 26.46 -7.90 -3.03
N GLN A 197 25.78 -8.92 -3.57
CA GLN A 197 26.03 -9.49 -4.90
C GLN A 197 24.79 -9.35 -5.77
N PHE A 198 24.96 -9.45 -7.09
CA PHE A 198 23.83 -9.41 -8.02
C PHE A 198 22.92 -10.62 -7.77
N GLU A 199 21.67 -10.36 -7.44
CA GLU A 199 20.71 -11.42 -7.09
C GLU A 199 19.96 -11.90 -8.33
N ALA A 200 19.29 -10.98 -9.02
CA ALA A 200 18.37 -11.31 -10.10
C ALA A 200 18.04 -10.09 -10.97
N ALA A 201 17.58 -10.40 -12.18
CA ALA A 201 16.86 -9.46 -13.05
C ALA A 201 15.37 -9.80 -13.05
N TRP A 202 14.51 -8.80 -13.12
CA TRP A 202 13.08 -8.91 -12.89
C TRP A 202 12.27 -8.31 -14.04
N GLY A 203 11.18 -8.99 -14.37
CA GLY A 203 10.14 -8.54 -15.29
C GLY A 203 8.76 -8.67 -14.65
N PRO A 204 7.69 -8.35 -15.40
CA PRO A 204 6.33 -8.39 -14.87
C PRO A 204 5.87 -9.81 -14.49
N ASP A 205 6.50 -10.86 -15.03
CA ASP A 205 6.12 -12.25 -14.77
C ASP A 205 7.06 -12.95 -13.76
N GLY A 206 7.78 -12.18 -12.93
CA GLY A 206 8.78 -12.65 -11.98
C GLY A 206 10.21 -12.48 -12.49
N ALA A 207 11.14 -13.30 -12.00
CA ALA A 207 12.55 -13.21 -12.39
C ALA A 207 12.75 -13.54 -13.88
N VAL A 208 13.59 -12.78 -14.56
CA VAL A 208 14.11 -13.07 -15.90
C VAL A 208 15.29 -14.04 -15.83
N CYS A 209 16.11 -13.90 -14.79
CA CYS A 209 17.17 -14.83 -14.37
C CYS A 209 17.43 -14.67 -12.85
N VAL A 210 18.04 -15.67 -12.22
CA VAL A 210 18.41 -15.63 -10.79
C VAL A 210 19.86 -16.09 -10.62
N ALA A 211 20.74 -15.22 -10.16
CA ALA A 211 22.13 -15.53 -9.89
C ALA A 211 22.29 -16.28 -8.55
N HIS A 212 21.61 -15.79 -7.50
CA HIS A 212 21.48 -16.48 -6.22
C HIS A 212 20.20 -16.06 -5.51
N PRO A 213 19.61 -16.89 -4.63
CA PRO A 213 18.55 -16.44 -3.73
C PRO A 213 19.12 -15.59 -2.58
N ARG A 214 18.41 -14.56 -2.14
CA ARG A 214 18.79 -13.78 -0.94
C ARG A 214 18.63 -14.50 0.41
N ILE A 215 17.81 -15.56 0.43
CA ILE A 215 17.57 -16.39 1.62
C ILE A 215 17.62 -17.85 1.17
N ALA A 216 18.82 -18.43 1.23
CA ALA A 216 19.06 -19.81 0.80
C ALA A 216 18.22 -20.85 1.59
N GLN A 217 17.79 -20.53 2.81
CA GLN A 217 16.92 -21.44 3.60
C GLN A 217 15.49 -21.51 3.06
N ASN A 218 15.04 -20.51 2.30
CA ASN A 218 13.66 -20.47 1.80
C ASN A 218 13.54 -21.10 0.40
N VAL A 219 14.60 -21.05 -0.40
CA VAL A 219 14.62 -21.62 -1.75
C VAL A 219 16.05 -21.84 -2.27
N THR A 220 16.27 -22.90 -3.05
CA THR A 220 17.53 -23.17 -3.75
C THR A 220 17.36 -22.98 -5.26
N LEU A 221 18.46 -22.84 -6.01
CA LEU A 221 18.41 -22.75 -7.47
C LEU A 221 17.85 -24.03 -8.09
N GLU A 222 18.20 -25.21 -7.57
CA GLU A 222 17.67 -26.50 -8.02
C GLU A 222 16.15 -26.53 -7.88
N ARG A 223 15.64 -26.06 -6.74
CA ARG A 223 14.20 -26.00 -6.51
C ARG A 223 13.49 -25.01 -7.43
N LEU A 224 14.14 -23.89 -7.76
CA LEU A 224 13.63 -22.97 -8.77
C LEU A 224 13.59 -23.61 -10.16
N ALA A 225 14.62 -24.36 -10.56
CA ALA A 225 14.67 -25.04 -11.84
C ALA A 225 13.54 -26.09 -11.97
N GLU A 226 13.33 -26.89 -10.94
CA GLU A 226 12.26 -27.90 -10.89
C GLU A 226 10.87 -27.28 -11.03
N ARG A 227 10.63 -26.18 -10.31
CA ARG A 227 9.31 -25.57 -10.22
C ARG A 227 9.01 -24.65 -11.40
N HIS A 228 10.04 -24.00 -11.93
CA HIS A 228 9.92 -23.01 -13.00
C HIS A 228 10.84 -23.39 -14.16
N PRO A 229 10.43 -24.31 -15.05
CA PRO A 229 11.24 -24.73 -16.18
C PRO A 229 11.75 -23.58 -17.06
N ARG A 230 11.01 -22.46 -17.14
CA ARG A 230 11.41 -21.23 -17.85
C ARG A 230 12.71 -20.59 -17.31
N LEU A 231 13.11 -20.93 -16.09
CA LEU A 231 14.32 -20.42 -15.45
C LEU A 231 15.50 -21.39 -15.54
N ALA A 232 15.32 -22.67 -15.90
CA ALA A 232 16.34 -23.70 -15.74
C ALA A 232 17.73 -23.31 -16.31
N ASP A 233 17.77 -22.71 -17.50
CA ASP A 233 19.02 -22.27 -18.15
C ASP A 233 19.46 -20.84 -17.76
N ARG A 234 18.84 -20.26 -16.74
CA ARG A 234 19.02 -18.86 -16.31
C ARG A 234 19.28 -18.74 -14.81
N LEU A 235 19.82 -19.80 -14.22
CA LEU A 235 20.11 -19.89 -12.80
C LEU A 235 21.62 -19.94 -12.55
N GLY A 236 22.05 -19.29 -11.49
CA GLY A 236 23.44 -19.25 -11.06
C GLY A 236 24.24 -18.10 -11.68
N PRO A 237 25.36 -17.70 -11.05
CA PRO A 237 26.14 -16.53 -11.47
C PRO A 237 26.80 -16.69 -12.85
N LYS A 238 26.90 -17.91 -13.37
CA LYS A 238 27.40 -18.19 -14.72
C LYS A 238 26.37 -17.90 -15.82
N SER A 239 25.08 -17.98 -15.49
CA SER A 239 23.98 -17.82 -16.45
C SER A 239 23.14 -16.56 -16.18
N CYS A 240 23.39 -15.89 -15.06
CA CYS A 240 22.70 -14.69 -14.64
C CYS A 240 23.71 -13.72 -14.02
N SER A 241 23.99 -12.62 -14.71
CA SER A 241 24.81 -11.51 -14.23
C SER A 241 24.20 -10.20 -14.68
N LEU A 242 24.61 -9.10 -14.02
CA LEU A 242 24.15 -7.77 -14.40
C LEU A 242 24.54 -7.45 -15.85
N GLU A 243 25.78 -7.73 -16.24
CA GLU A 243 26.29 -7.50 -17.60
C GLU A 243 25.45 -8.23 -18.67
N MET A 244 25.07 -9.49 -18.40
CA MET A 244 24.24 -10.27 -19.32
C MET A 244 22.82 -9.72 -19.44
N MET A 245 22.26 -9.19 -18.34
CA MET A 245 20.86 -8.76 -18.29
C MET A 245 20.63 -7.29 -18.62
N GLN A 246 21.65 -6.44 -18.53
CA GLN A 246 21.56 -5.04 -18.97
C GLN A 246 21.00 -4.86 -20.40
N PRO A 247 21.42 -5.64 -21.42
CA PRO A 247 20.85 -5.54 -22.76
C PRO A 247 19.51 -6.28 -22.94
N GLU A 248 19.08 -7.14 -22.01
CA GLU A 248 17.86 -7.94 -22.16
C GLU A 248 16.61 -7.05 -21.98
N PRO A 249 15.76 -6.87 -23.01
CA PRO A 249 14.61 -5.95 -22.95
C PRO A 249 13.58 -6.31 -21.87
N ARG A 250 13.44 -7.60 -21.52
CA ARG A 250 12.49 -8.04 -20.49
C ARG A 250 12.99 -7.80 -19.05
N ALA A 251 14.28 -7.56 -18.86
CA ALA A 251 14.87 -7.22 -17.57
C ALA A 251 14.62 -5.74 -17.29
N LEU A 252 13.54 -5.45 -16.58
CA LEU A 252 13.11 -4.08 -16.31
C LEU A 252 13.75 -3.51 -15.04
N LEU A 253 13.92 -4.37 -14.05
CA LEU A 253 14.40 -4.03 -12.72
C LEU A 253 15.43 -5.06 -12.26
N PHE A 254 16.38 -4.62 -11.44
CA PHE A 254 17.49 -5.41 -10.94
C PHE A 254 17.59 -5.22 -9.44
N ASN A 255 18.21 -6.19 -8.78
CA ASN A 255 18.57 -5.99 -7.40
C ASN A 255 19.86 -6.70 -7.02
N HIS A 256 20.50 -6.16 -5.98
CA HIS A 256 21.53 -6.84 -5.23
C HIS A 256 21.00 -7.27 -3.86
N SER A 257 21.60 -8.31 -3.29
CA SER A 257 21.35 -8.75 -1.91
C SER A 257 22.56 -9.48 -1.34
N PHE A 258 22.50 -9.77 -0.04
CA PHE A 258 23.47 -10.67 0.58
C PHE A 258 23.13 -12.14 0.20
N PRO A 259 24.13 -12.96 -0.15
CA PRO A 259 23.94 -14.38 -0.48
C PRO A 259 23.69 -15.25 0.75
#